data_AF-A0A3Q1FC05-F1
#
_entry.id   AF-A0A3Q1FC05-F1
#
_cell.length_a   1.000
_cell.length_b   1.000
_cell.length_c   1.000
_cell.angle_alpha   90.00
_cell.angle_beta   90.00
_cell.angle_gamma   90.00
#
_symmetry.space_group_name_H-M   'P 1'
#
loop_
_entity.id
_entity.type
_entity.pdbx_description
1 polymer ?
#
loop_
_entity_poly.entity_id
_entity_poly.type
_entity_poly.pdbx_seq_one_letter_code
_entity_poly.pdbx_strand_id
1 'polypeptide(L)'
;MVCRCRSPPTFDSSLTEDVTVVRGNVASLLCIADGTPTPIISWLKDGVTLAPDRHLILLNLNTTLQIPQARVNDTGRYTCMANNTAGHASRHFNLKGSGVPAETQKYVAPVDSSVTLQCQADGSPPPSVTWHKDGQQLRESVRQRVLSSGSLQMAFIQPSDAGRYTCTAANAAGTDSLEMTPSIIIGTLGAPSIIVEPVETVVDAGTTSVLNCQAEGEPTPMIEWSRQGRPLLGNDRFSTLSNGSLRISSAQKEDTAEYECVARNLLGSVLVRVTLTVRGELDIVHFFLLENKYMSRCTTCQITKSINLIRLCNNPPPAFDGPQCEGTDTQTQVCKERPCPGKGITML
;
A
#
# COMPACT_ATOMS: atom_id res chain seq x y z
N MET A 1 50.39 -16.49 -3.05
CA MET A 1 49.20 -16.39 -3.93
C MET A 1 48.06 -17.14 -3.27
N VAL A 2 46.91 -16.49 -3.04
CA VAL A 2 45.71 -17.19 -2.53
C VAL A 2 44.93 -17.70 -3.74
N CYS A 3 44.87 -19.02 -3.93
CA CYS A 3 43.97 -19.64 -4.90
C CYS A 3 42.53 -19.41 -4.43
N ARG A 4 41.81 -18.48 -5.07
CA ARG A 4 40.37 -18.35 -4.87
C ARG A 4 39.68 -19.36 -5.77
N CYS A 5 38.95 -20.31 -5.18
CA CYS A 5 38.12 -21.23 -5.96
C CYS A 5 37.11 -20.40 -6.77
N ARG A 6 37.17 -20.55 -8.09
CA ARG A 6 36.18 -20.01 -9.02
C ARG A 6 35.21 -21.13 -9.37
N SER A 7 33.92 -20.81 -9.43
CA SER A 7 32.88 -21.74 -9.84
C SER A 7 32.06 -21.16 -11.00
N PRO A 8 31.75 -21.94 -12.04
CA PRO A 8 30.89 -21.49 -13.12
C PRO A 8 29.46 -21.23 -12.61
N PRO A 9 28.66 -20.44 -13.33
CA PRO A 9 27.28 -20.16 -12.95
C PRO A 9 26.42 -21.42 -12.91
N THR A 10 25.56 -21.54 -11.90
CA THR A 10 24.60 -22.63 -11.74
C THR A 10 23.25 -22.07 -11.31
N PHE A 11 22.15 -22.73 -11.68
CA PHE A 11 20.81 -22.30 -11.33
C PHE A 11 20.11 -23.35 -10.45
N ASP A 12 19.25 -22.89 -9.55
CA ASP A 12 18.43 -23.77 -8.70
C ASP A 12 17.33 -24.46 -9.52
N SER A 13 17.48 -25.77 -9.75
CA SER A 13 16.55 -26.61 -10.53
C SER A 13 15.13 -26.71 -9.96
N SER A 14 14.87 -26.20 -8.75
CA SER A 14 13.55 -26.24 -8.12
C SER A 14 12.59 -25.13 -8.58
N LEU A 15 13.09 -24.09 -9.26
CA LEU A 15 12.26 -22.98 -9.77
C LEU A 15 11.56 -23.37 -11.08
N THR A 16 10.28 -23.04 -11.20
CA THR A 16 9.41 -23.41 -12.32
C THR A 16 9.79 -22.76 -13.66
N GLU A 17 9.75 -23.55 -14.73
CA GLU A 17 10.10 -23.13 -16.11
C GLU A 17 8.92 -22.53 -16.89
N ASP A 18 7.68 -22.80 -16.45
CA ASP A 18 6.46 -22.29 -17.07
C ASP A 18 5.84 -21.17 -16.23
N VAL A 19 5.60 -20.00 -16.83
CA VAL A 19 4.95 -18.85 -16.18
C VAL A 19 3.71 -18.47 -16.99
N THR A 20 2.55 -18.43 -16.34
CA THR A 20 1.29 -18.00 -16.96
C THR A 20 0.96 -16.57 -16.55
N VAL A 21 0.66 -15.69 -17.52
CA VAL A 21 0.29 -14.30 -17.23
C VAL A 21 -0.98 -13.87 -17.97
N VAL A 22 -1.80 -13.09 -17.28
CA VAL A 22 -3.04 -12.52 -17.81
C VAL A 22 -2.75 -11.26 -18.61
N ARG A 23 -3.45 -11.06 -19.73
CA ARG A 23 -3.33 -9.82 -20.51
C ARG A 23 -3.58 -8.58 -19.63
N GLY A 24 -2.67 -7.62 -19.69
CA GLY A 24 -2.72 -6.37 -18.92
C GLY A 24 -2.12 -6.45 -17.52
N ASN A 25 -1.84 -7.66 -17.00
CA ASN A 25 -1.22 -7.85 -15.69
C ASN A 25 0.31 -7.81 -15.79
N VAL A 26 0.93 -7.71 -14.62
CA VAL A 26 2.38 -7.75 -14.47
C VAL A 26 2.89 -9.18 -14.61
N ALA A 27 3.75 -9.44 -15.59
CA ALA A 27 4.56 -10.67 -15.66
C ALA A 27 5.90 -10.44 -14.97
N SER A 28 6.39 -11.41 -14.19
CA SER A 28 7.71 -11.35 -13.57
C SER A 28 8.44 -12.68 -13.76
N LEU A 29 9.58 -12.65 -14.45
CA LEU A 29 10.47 -13.81 -14.61
C LEU A 29 11.69 -13.62 -13.72
N LEU A 30 11.86 -14.50 -12.74
CA LEU A 30 12.96 -14.47 -11.79
C LEU A 30 14.07 -15.43 -12.21
N CYS A 31 15.27 -14.91 -12.39
CA CYS A 31 16.46 -15.68 -12.71
C CYS A 31 17.61 -15.32 -11.76
N ILE A 32 17.95 -16.28 -10.88
CA ILE A 32 19.05 -16.17 -9.93
C ILE A 32 20.04 -17.30 -10.23
N ALA A 33 21.33 -16.94 -10.32
CA ALA A 33 22.42 -17.88 -10.57
C ALA A 33 23.52 -17.73 -9.53
N ASP A 34 23.98 -18.86 -8.99
CA ASP A 34 25.11 -18.92 -8.07
C ASP A 34 26.41 -19.17 -8.84
N GLY A 35 27.50 -18.52 -8.43
CA GLY A 35 28.81 -18.68 -9.05
C GLY A 35 29.85 -17.76 -8.43
N THR A 36 31.12 -18.10 -8.57
CA THR A 36 32.24 -17.30 -8.03
C THR A 36 33.23 -16.98 -9.15
N PRO A 37 33.42 -15.70 -9.54
CA PRO A 37 32.72 -14.49 -9.08
C PRO A 37 31.21 -14.48 -9.42
N THR A 38 30.44 -13.63 -8.73
CA THR A 38 28.98 -13.49 -8.93
C THR A 38 28.65 -13.29 -10.42
N PRO A 39 27.79 -14.14 -11.01
CA PRO A 39 27.45 -14.05 -12.43
C PRO A 39 26.70 -12.78 -12.80
N ILE A 40 26.94 -12.29 -14.01
CA ILE A 40 26.16 -11.22 -14.64
C ILE A 40 25.02 -11.86 -15.42
N ILE A 41 23.81 -11.32 -15.27
CA ILE A 41 22.61 -11.81 -15.92
C ILE A 41 22.25 -10.97 -17.16
N SER A 42 21.92 -11.65 -18.25
CA SER A 42 21.31 -11.08 -19.45
C SER A 42 20.12 -11.92 -19.94
N TRP A 43 19.24 -11.32 -20.73
CA TRP A 43 18.02 -11.97 -21.22
C TRP A 43 17.90 -11.95 -22.74
N LEU A 44 17.33 -13.02 -23.27
CA LEU A 44 16.95 -13.17 -24.68
C LEU A 44 15.44 -13.47 -24.75
N LYS A 45 14.76 -13.00 -25.79
CA LYS A 45 13.42 -13.47 -26.19
C LYS A 45 13.53 -14.07 -27.58
N ASP A 46 13.08 -15.31 -27.72
CA ASP A 46 13.08 -16.04 -29.00
C ASP A 46 14.48 -16.07 -29.68
N GLY A 47 15.55 -16.03 -28.87
CA GLY A 47 16.94 -16.05 -29.33
C GLY A 47 17.58 -14.68 -29.59
N VAL A 48 16.83 -13.58 -29.42
CA VAL A 48 17.32 -12.20 -29.63
C VAL A 48 17.53 -11.49 -28.30
N THR A 49 18.64 -10.77 -28.14
CA THR A 49 18.93 -9.95 -26.94
C THR A 49 17.83 -8.95 -26.68
N LEU A 50 17.27 -9.00 -25.47
CA LEU A 50 16.26 -8.06 -25.05
C LEU A 50 16.87 -6.70 -24.77
N ALA A 51 16.35 -5.68 -25.45
CA ALA A 51 16.60 -4.29 -25.11
C ALA A 51 15.50 -3.81 -24.15
N PRO A 52 15.83 -3.47 -22.89
CA PRO A 52 14.84 -2.95 -21.95
C PRO A 52 14.28 -1.60 -22.43
N ASP A 53 12.99 -1.38 -22.21
CA ASP A 53 12.26 -0.17 -22.58
C ASP A 53 11.15 0.13 -21.56
N ARG A 54 10.12 0.90 -21.96
CA ARG A 54 8.98 1.22 -21.07
C ARG A 54 8.04 0.02 -20.84
N HIS A 55 8.14 -1.02 -21.66
CA HIS A 55 7.29 -2.21 -21.66
C HIS A 55 8.00 -3.43 -21.06
N LEU A 56 9.33 -3.51 -21.19
CA LEU A 56 10.20 -4.54 -20.61
C LEU A 56 11.21 -3.92 -19.65
N ILE A 57 11.06 -4.19 -18.35
CA ILE A 57 11.86 -3.60 -17.29
C ILE A 57 12.78 -4.66 -16.67
N LEU A 58 14.08 -4.36 -16.57
CA LEU A 58 15.04 -5.19 -15.84
C LEU A 58 15.25 -4.61 -14.44
N LEU A 59 14.99 -5.40 -13.41
CA LEU A 59 15.16 -5.04 -12.01
C LEU A 59 16.27 -5.88 -11.37
N ASN A 60 16.74 -5.44 -10.20
CA ASN A 60 17.64 -6.20 -9.32
C ASN A 60 18.90 -6.72 -10.07
N LEU A 61 19.62 -5.82 -10.74
CA LEU A 61 20.81 -6.17 -11.55
C LEU A 61 20.49 -7.23 -12.63
N ASN A 62 19.34 -7.07 -13.28
CA ASN A 62 18.81 -7.93 -14.35
C ASN A 62 18.38 -9.33 -13.89
N THR A 63 18.35 -9.63 -12.59
CA THR A 63 17.86 -10.93 -12.10
C THR A 63 16.36 -11.08 -12.25
N THR A 64 15.61 -9.98 -12.40
CA THR A 64 14.16 -10.00 -12.64
C THR A 64 13.83 -9.27 -13.93
N LEU A 65 13.17 -9.96 -14.86
CA LEU A 65 12.53 -9.34 -16.02
C LEU A 65 11.05 -9.12 -15.70
N GLN A 66 10.60 -7.88 -15.77
CA GLN A 66 9.23 -7.48 -15.48
C GLN A 66 8.55 -6.91 -16.73
N ILE A 67 7.31 -7.33 -16.97
CA ILE A 67 6.45 -6.85 -18.05
C ILE A 67 5.21 -6.23 -17.38
N PRO A 68 5.14 -4.91 -17.17
CA PRO A 68 4.07 -4.30 -16.35
C PRO A 68 2.66 -4.49 -16.92
N GLN A 69 2.53 -4.62 -18.24
CA GLN A 69 1.26 -4.81 -18.92
C GLN A 69 1.39 -5.88 -20.00
N ALA A 70 1.26 -7.15 -19.62
CA ALA A 70 1.46 -8.28 -20.53
C ALA A 70 0.53 -8.25 -21.76
N ARG A 71 1.09 -8.52 -22.93
CA ARG A 71 0.41 -8.58 -24.23
C ARG A 71 0.56 -9.97 -24.85
N VAL A 72 -0.27 -10.27 -25.84
CA VAL A 72 -0.21 -11.55 -26.56
C VAL A 72 1.17 -11.77 -27.20
N ASN A 73 1.80 -10.72 -27.73
CA ASN A 73 3.14 -10.79 -28.34
C ASN A 73 4.29 -10.94 -27.33
N ASP A 74 4.02 -10.75 -26.02
CA ASP A 74 5.01 -11.00 -24.97
C ASP A 74 5.13 -12.50 -24.68
N THR A 75 4.16 -13.32 -25.09
CA THR A 75 4.27 -14.77 -24.94
C THR A 75 5.45 -15.33 -25.77
N GLY A 76 5.96 -16.47 -25.34
CA GLY A 76 7.08 -17.14 -26.00
C GLY A 76 8.20 -17.53 -25.04
N ARG A 77 9.36 -17.86 -25.62
CA ARG A 77 10.48 -18.40 -24.86
C ARG A 77 11.46 -17.30 -24.47
N TYR A 78 11.63 -17.11 -23.17
CA TYR A 78 12.65 -16.25 -22.60
C TYR A 78 13.84 -17.10 -22.17
N THR A 79 15.05 -16.62 -22.44
CA THR A 79 16.28 -17.29 -22.01
C THR A 79 17.09 -16.35 -21.15
N CYS A 80 17.31 -16.73 -19.90
CA CYS A 80 18.24 -16.06 -19.00
C CYS A 80 19.63 -16.67 -19.20
N MET A 81 20.64 -15.82 -19.38
CA MET A 81 22.04 -16.20 -19.48
C MET A 81 22.80 -15.65 -18.28
N ALA A 82 23.51 -16.52 -17.57
CA ALA A 82 24.41 -16.17 -16.49
C ALA A 82 25.85 -16.37 -16.95
N ASN A 83 26.70 -15.36 -16.78
CA ASN A 83 28.10 -15.41 -17.21
C ASN A 83 29.05 -14.90 -16.14
N ASN A 84 30.16 -15.61 -15.91
CA ASN A 84 31.27 -15.14 -15.09
C ASN A 84 32.62 -15.58 -15.70
N THR A 85 33.73 -15.25 -15.04
CA THR A 85 35.07 -15.59 -15.54
C THR A 85 35.41 -17.08 -15.50
N ALA A 86 34.55 -17.92 -14.90
CA ALA A 86 34.71 -19.36 -14.81
C ALA A 86 33.84 -20.14 -15.81
N GLY A 87 32.84 -19.49 -16.42
CA GLY A 87 31.98 -20.10 -17.42
C GLY A 87 30.66 -19.37 -17.60
N HIS A 88 29.75 -20.03 -18.31
CA HIS A 88 28.40 -19.54 -18.60
C HIS A 88 27.37 -20.65 -18.41
N ALA A 89 26.14 -20.27 -18.12
CA ALA A 89 24.99 -21.16 -18.08
C ALA A 89 23.75 -20.43 -18.59
N SER A 90 22.76 -21.18 -19.11
CA SER A 90 21.47 -20.63 -19.53
C SER A 90 20.30 -21.36 -18.91
N ARG A 91 19.21 -20.63 -18.69
CA ARG A 91 17.92 -21.15 -18.23
C ARG A 91 16.81 -20.65 -19.15
N HIS A 92 15.82 -21.50 -19.42
CA HIS A 92 14.66 -21.16 -20.24
C HIS A 92 13.41 -20.95 -19.38
N PHE A 93 12.58 -20.01 -19.81
CA PHE A 93 11.26 -19.75 -19.26
C PHE A 93 10.26 -19.71 -20.42
N ASN A 94 9.12 -20.37 -20.28
CA ASN A 94 8.01 -20.26 -21.22
C ASN A 94 6.96 -19.33 -20.63
N LEU A 95 6.84 -18.12 -21.18
CA LEU A 95 5.77 -17.21 -20.81
C LEU A 95 4.52 -17.55 -21.63
N LYS A 96 3.52 -18.11 -20.97
CA LYS A 96 2.22 -18.46 -21.56
C LYS A 96 1.20 -17.38 -21.25
N GLY A 97 0.40 -17.01 -22.23
CA GLY A 97 -0.74 -16.13 -22.02
C GLY A 97 -1.85 -16.92 -21.36
N SER A 98 -2.28 -16.50 -20.17
CA SER A 98 -3.56 -16.91 -19.61
C SER A 98 -4.60 -15.89 -20.05
N GLY A 99 -5.69 -16.32 -20.66
CA GLY A 99 -6.87 -15.46 -20.83
C GLY A 99 -7.83 -15.51 -19.64
N VAL A 100 -7.46 -16.18 -18.53
CA VAL A 100 -8.24 -16.11 -17.29
C VAL A 100 -7.95 -14.75 -16.68
N PRO A 101 -8.93 -13.83 -16.50
CA PRO A 101 -8.73 -12.65 -15.69
C PRO A 101 -8.24 -13.08 -14.30
N ALA A 102 -7.12 -12.56 -13.81
CA ALA A 102 -6.52 -12.95 -12.52
C ALA A 102 -7.40 -12.60 -11.31
N GLU A 103 -8.57 -12.03 -11.54
CA GLU A 103 -9.54 -11.71 -10.52
C GLU A 103 -10.91 -12.21 -10.99
N THR A 104 -11.57 -13.00 -10.16
CA THR A 104 -12.97 -13.40 -10.36
C THR A 104 -13.80 -12.15 -10.57
N GLN A 105 -14.16 -11.84 -11.81
CA GLN A 105 -14.87 -10.60 -12.09
C GLN A 105 -16.26 -10.71 -11.48
N LYS A 106 -16.50 -9.94 -10.42
CA LYS A 106 -17.80 -9.86 -9.76
C LYS A 106 -18.69 -8.93 -10.57
N TYR A 107 -19.71 -9.49 -11.19
CA TYR A 107 -20.81 -8.77 -11.79
C TYR A 107 -21.90 -8.63 -10.73
N VAL A 108 -22.41 -7.42 -10.55
CA VAL A 108 -23.58 -7.17 -9.71
C VAL A 108 -24.71 -6.69 -10.60
N ALA A 109 -25.85 -7.36 -10.53
CA ALA A 109 -26.97 -7.16 -11.42
C ALA A 109 -28.26 -6.88 -10.62
N PRO A 110 -28.98 -5.77 -10.91
CA PRO A 110 -30.32 -5.56 -10.37
C PRO A 110 -31.26 -6.65 -10.86
N VAL A 111 -32.26 -6.98 -10.03
CA VAL A 111 -33.40 -7.79 -10.47
C VAL A 111 -34.09 -7.11 -11.65
N ASP A 112 -34.59 -7.91 -12.60
CA ASP A 112 -35.24 -7.50 -13.85
C ASP A 112 -34.35 -6.78 -14.87
N SER A 113 -33.07 -6.57 -14.57
CA SER A 113 -32.10 -6.05 -15.53
C SER A 113 -31.70 -7.10 -16.58
N SER A 114 -30.89 -6.68 -17.55
CA SER A 114 -30.23 -7.57 -18.50
C SER A 114 -28.71 -7.43 -18.39
N VAL A 115 -27.99 -8.56 -18.41
CA VAL A 115 -26.53 -8.62 -18.30
C VAL A 115 -25.94 -9.41 -19.45
N THR A 116 -24.79 -8.98 -19.95
CA THR A 116 -24.01 -9.76 -20.93
C THR A 116 -22.63 -10.05 -20.35
N LEU A 117 -22.36 -11.33 -20.06
CA LEU A 117 -21.04 -11.80 -19.66
C LEU A 117 -20.20 -12.03 -20.91
N GLN A 118 -19.11 -11.27 -21.03
CA GLN A 118 -18.22 -11.39 -22.17
C GLN A 118 -17.33 -12.62 -22.01
N CYS A 119 -17.09 -13.37 -23.09
CA CYS A 119 -16.05 -14.39 -23.12
C CYS A 119 -15.15 -14.11 -24.32
N GLN A 120 -13.91 -13.70 -24.07
CA GLN A 120 -12.93 -13.45 -25.12
C GLN A 120 -12.13 -14.72 -25.35
N ALA A 121 -12.49 -15.47 -26.39
CA ALA A 121 -11.79 -16.67 -26.81
C ALA A 121 -11.30 -16.50 -28.25
N ASP A 122 -9.99 -16.39 -28.42
CA ASP A 122 -9.33 -16.33 -29.72
C ASP A 122 -8.59 -17.64 -29.98
N GLY A 123 -8.77 -18.25 -31.15
CA GLY A 123 -8.09 -19.49 -31.51
C GLY A 123 -8.23 -19.81 -33.00
N SER A 124 -7.29 -20.59 -33.55
CA SER A 124 -7.33 -21.09 -34.92
C SER A 124 -7.15 -22.62 -34.90
N PRO A 125 -8.15 -23.42 -35.29
CA PRO A 125 -9.49 -23.02 -35.74
C PRO A 125 -10.30 -22.27 -34.67
N PRO A 126 -11.32 -21.46 -35.05
CA PRO A 126 -12.17 -20.75 -34.09
C PRO A 126 -12.71 -21.69 -33.00
N PRO A 127 -12.53 -21.38 -31.71
CA PRO A 127 -12.96 -22.25 -30.63
C PRO A 127 -14.48 -22.20 -30.43
N SER A 128 -15.05 -23.35 -30.07
CA SER A 128 -16.41 -23.45 -29.57
C SER A 128 -16.47 -23.04 -28.10
N VAL A 129 -17.46 -22.24 -27.72
CA VAL A 129 -17.64 -21.74 -26.35
C VAL A 129 -18.82 -22.42 -25.67
N THR A 130 -18.61 -22.87 -24.43
CA THR A 130 -19.64 -23.44 -23.56
C THR A 130 -19.68 -22.70 -22.23
N TRP A 131 -20.87 -22.55 -21.66
CA TRP A 131 -21.08 -21.90 -20.37
C TRP A 131 -21.56 -22.90 -19.32
N HIS A 132 -21.09 -22.73 -18.09
CA HIS A 132 -21.51 -23.48 -16.92
C HIS A 132 -21.96 -22.51 -15.82
N LYS A 133 -22.97 -22.88 -15.03
CA LYS A 133 -23.38 -22.20 -13.80
C LYS A 133 -23.20 -23.16 -12.63
N ASP A 134 -22.43 -22.75 -11.64
CA ASP A 134 -22.11 -23.53 -10.44
C ASP A 134 -21.62 -24.96 -10.76
N GLY A 135 -20.83 -25.09 -11.84
CA GLY A 135 -20.27 -26.35 -12.32
C GLY A 135 -21.20 -27.18 -13.22
N GLN A 136 -22.45 -26.77 -13.43
CA GLN A 136 -23.39 -27.44 -14.33
C GLN A 136 -23.49 -26.72 -15.66
N GLN A 137 -23.51 -27.46 -16.77
CA GLN A 137 -23.63 -26.87 -18.10
C GLN A 137 -24.92 -26.06 -18.21
N LEU A 138 -24.78 -24.78 -18.56
CA LEU A 138 -25.89 -23.86 -18.70
C LEU A 138 -26.69 -24.24 -19.95
N ARG A 139 -28.02 -24.32 -19.79
CA ARG A 139 -28.94 -24.59 -20.90
C ARG A 139 -29.52 -23.27 -21.39
N GLU A 140 -29.45 -23.06 -22.70
CA GLU A 140 -30.05 -21.88 -23.31
C GLU A 140 -31.57 -21.87 -23.14
N SER A 141 -32.13 -20.67 -22.97
CA SER A 141 -33.55 -20.40 -22.76
C SER A 141 -33.91 -19.04 -23.35
N VAL A 142 -35.19 -18.67 -23.31
CA VAL A 142 -35.64 -17.32 -23.72
C VAL A 142 -34.96 -16.21 -22.92
N ARG A 143 -34.59 -16.49 -21.66
CA ARG A 143 -33.88 -15.54 -20.80
C ARG A 143 -32.36 -15.61 -20.93
N GLN A 144 -31.78 -16.74 -21.35
CA GLN A 144 -30.33 -16.97 -21.33
C GLN A 144 -29.87 -17.53 -22.67
N ARG A 145 -29.06 -16.78 -23.43
CA ARG A 145 -28.61 -17.18 -24.77
C ARG A 145 -27.12 -16.93 -24.97
N VAL A 146 -26.46 -17.84 -25.67
CA VAL A 146 -25.06 -17.65 -26.07
C VAL A 146 -25.03 -16.96 -27.44
N LEU A 147 -24.34 -15.83 -27.51
CA LEU A 147 -24.21 -15.05 -28.74
C LEU A 147 -23.17 -15.68 -29.67
N SER A 148 -23.18 -15.29 -30.95
CA SER A 148 -22.15 -15.70 -31.92
C SER A 148 -20.73 -15.30 -31.52
N SER A 149 -20.58 -14.31 -30.64
CA SER A 149 -19.30 -13.91 -30.04
C SER A 149 -18.82 -14.84 -28.93
N GLY A 150 -19.59 -15.85 -28.52
CA GLY A 150 -19.32 -16.67 -27.34
C GLY A 150 -19.77 -16.06 -26.01
N SER A 151 -20.22 -14.80 -26.01
CA SER A 151 -20.71 -14.11 -24.82
C SER A 151 -22.09 -14.62 -24.38
N LEU A 152 -22.33 -14.74 -23.08
CA LEU A 152 -23.63 -15.14 -22.51
C LEU A 152 -24.48 -13.90 -22.24
N GLN A 153 -25.63 -13.78 -22.89
CA GLN A 153 -26.63 -12.76 -22.60
C GLN A 153 -27.74 -13.33 -21.74
N MET A 154 -28.06 -12.62 -20.66
CA MET A 154 -29.15 -12.94 -19.75
C MET A 154 -30.10 -11.76 -19.59
N ALA A 155 -31.40 -12.01 -19.74
CA ALA A 155 -32.47 -11.02 -19.63
C ALA A 155 -33.38 -11.33 -18.44
N PHE A 156 -33.96 -10.29 -17.85
CA PHE A 156 -34.84 -10.38 -16.68
C PHE A 156 -34.17 -11.18 -15.56
N ILE A 157 -33.07 -10.64 -15.03
CA ILE A 157 -32.28 -11.29 -13.97
C ILE A 157 -33.18 -11.56 -12.75
N GLN A 158 -33.16 -12.79 -12.28
CA GLN A 158 -33.91 -13.28 -11.12
C GLN A 158 -32.95 -13.75 -10.03
N PRO A 159 -33.30 -13.74 -8.73
CA PRO A 159 -32.44 -14.21 -7.64
C PRO A 159 -31.81 -15.59 -7.85
N SER A 160 -32.48 -16.49 -8.57
CA SER A 160 -31.97 -17.80 -8.95
C SER A 160 -30.82 -17.79 -9.96
N ASP A 161 -30.58 -16.67 -10.64
CA ASP A 161 -29.50 -16.49 -11.61
C ASP A 161 -28.18 -16.13 -10.92
N ALA A 162 -28.18 -15.86 -9.61
CA ALA A 162 -26.96 -15.67 -8.82
C ALA A 162 -26.13 -16.96 -8.82
N GLY A 163 -24.81 -16.81 -8.86
CA GLY A 163 -23.89 -17.94 -8.86
C GLY A 163 -22.61 -17.66 -9.63
N ARG A 164 -21.79 -18.70 -9.70
CA ARG A 164 -20.52 -18.69 -10.42
C ARG A 164 -20.76 -19.17 -11.85
N TYR A 165 -20.43 -18.32 -12.82
CA TYR A 165 -20.50 -18.67 -14.23
C TYR A 165 -19.09 -19.00 -14.72
N THR A 166 -18.96 -20.01 -15.57
CA THR A 166 -17.68 -20.41 -16.17
C THR A 166 -17.84 -20.52 -17.67
N CYS A 167 -17.04 -19.77 -18.41
CA CYS A 167 -16.91 -19.92 -19.85
C CYS A 167 -15.74 -20.86 -20.16
N THR A 168 -15.94 -21.81 -21.08
CA THR A 168 -14.93 -22.76 -21.54
C THR A 168 -14.86 -22.75 -23.07
N ALA A 169 -13.69 -22.49 -23.63
CA ALA A 169 -13.44 -22.46 -25.08
C ALA A 169 -12.58 -23.67 -25.53
N ALA A 170 -12.94 -24.33 -26.65
CA ALA A 170 -12.23 -25.51 -27.17
C ALA A 170 -12.24 -25.61 -28.71
N ASN A 171 -11.12 -26.03 -29.34
CA ASN A 171 -11.01 -26.27 -30.79
C ASN A 171 -10.32 -27.61 -31.15
N ALA A 172 -10.21 -27.93 -32.45
CA ALA A 172 -9.68 -29.22 -32.95
C ALA A 172 -8.15 -29.31 -33.03
N ALA A 173 -7.40 -28.22 -32.85
CA ALA A 173 -5.93 -28.19 -32.95
C ALA A 173 -5.23 -28.60 -31.64
N GLY A 174 -6.00 -28.79 -30.57
CA GLY A 174 -5.54 -29.15 -29.23
C GLY A 174 -6.45 -28.54 -28.17
N THR A 175 -6.30 -28.97 -26.91
CA THR A 175 -7.02 -28.38 -25.78
C THR A 175 -6.16 -27.27 -25.19
N ASP A 176 -6.39 -26.03 -25.61
CA ASP A 176 -6.00 -24.86 -24.81
C ASP A 176 -7.27 -24.31 -24.19
N SER A 177 -7.39 -24.45 -22.88
CA SER A 177 -8.62 -24.16 -22.15
C SER A 177 -8.49 -22.85 -21.41
N LEU A 178 -9.38 -21.94 -21.75
CA LEU A 178 -9.56 -20.71 -21.00
C LEU A 178 -10.74 -20.84 -20.07
N GLU A 179 -10.48 -20.96 -18.77
CA GLU A 179 -11.52 -20.97 -17.75
C GLU A 179 -11.69 -19.56 -17.19
N MET A 180 -12.66 -18.81 -17.74
CA MET A 180 -13.04 -17.53 -17.14
C MET A 180 -14.17 -17.74 -16.13
N THR A 181 -14.01 -17.23 -14.92
CA THR A 181 -14.99 -17.40 -13.83
C THR A 181 -15.59 -16.07 -13.38
N PRO A 182 -16.59 -15.50 -14.09
CA PRO A 182 -17.36 -14.39 -13.54
C PRO A 182 -18.30 -14.85 -12.41
N SER A 183 -18.35 -14.08 -11.33
CA SER A 183 -19.32 -14.28 -10.24
C SER A 183 -20.47 -13.30 -10.41
N ILE A 184 -21.70 -13.77 -10.52
CA ILE A 184 -22.88 -12.91 -10.54
C ILE A 184 -23.49 -12.88 -9.16
N ILE A 185 -23.53 -11.69 -8.57
CA ILE A 185 -24.22 -11.40 -7.33
C ILE A 185 -25.48 -10.61 -7.69
N ILE A 186 -26.59 -10.96 -7.05
CA ILE A 186 -27.88 -10.29 -7.24
C ILE A 186 -28.16 -9.45 -6.02
N GLY A 187 -28.50 -8.18 -6.25
CA GLY A 187 -28.82 -7.24 -5.20
C GLY A 187 -29.45 -5.98 -5.76
N THR A 188 -30.05 -5.19 -4.88
CA THR A 188 -30.38 -3.80 -5.18
C THR A 188 -29.07 -3.03 -5.29
N LEU A 189 -28.67 -2.69 -6.52
CA LEU A 189 -27.49 -1.85 -6.70
C LEU A 189 -27.71 -0.49 -6.02
N GLY A 190 -26.71 -0.02 -5.30
CA GLY A 190 -26.73 1.27 -4.64
C GLY A 190 -25.39 1.97 -4.77
N ALA A 191 -25.40 3.25 -5.11
CA ALA A 191 -24.21 4.08 -5.00
C ALA A 191 -23.75 4.14 -3.52
N PRO A 192 -22.47 4.36 -3.24
CA PRO A 192 -21.97 4.31 -1.87
C PRO A 192 -22.59 5.42 -1.00
N SER A 193 -22.97 5.08 0.23
CA SER A 193 -23.38 6.02 1.28
C SER A 193 -22.47 5.87 2.49
N ILE A 194 -22.09 7.00 3.11
CA ILE A 194 -21.32 6.98 4.36
C ILE A 194 -22.29 6.69 5.51
N ILE A 195 -22.01 5.62 6.26
CA ILE A 195 -22.78 5.22 7.45
C ILE A 195 -22.12 5.68 8.75
N VAL A 196 -20.81 5.85 8.74
CA VAL A 196 -20.04 6.41 9.86
C VAL A 196 -19.12 7.48 9.29
N GLU A 197 -19.45 8.74 9.56
CA GLU A 197 -18.62 9.88 9.17
C GLU A 197 -17.44 10.08 10.13
N PRO A 198 -16.27 10.49 9.62
CA PRO A 198 -15.15 10.86 10.46
C PRO A 198 -15.43 12.17 11.21
N VAL A 199 -15.03 12.21 12.48
CA VAL A 199 -15.21 13.37 13.35
C VAL A 199 -13.89 14.10 13.52
N GLU A 200 -13.93 15.43 13.60
CA GLU A 200 -12.75 16.24 13.89
C GLU A 200 -12.06 15.74 15.15
N THR A 201 -10.78 15.43 15.02
CA THR A 201 -10.03 14.73 16.05
C THR A 201 -8.80 15.55 16.44
N VAL A 202 -8.58 15.69 17.75
CA VAL A 202 -7.41 16.35 18.30
C VAL A 202 -6.63 15.35 19.14
N VAL A 203 -5.37 15.11 18.80
CA VAL A 203 -4.50 14.15 19.49
C VAL A 203 -3.16 14.78 19.86
N ASP A 204 -2.47 14.23 20.84
CA ASP A 204 -1.11 14.65 21.18
C ASP A 204 -0.08 13.90 20.32
N ALA A 205 1.04 14.55 20.05
CA ALA A 205 2.14 13.95 19.29
C ALA A 205 2.59 12.61 19.90
N GLY A 206 2.92 11.64 19.04
CA GLY A 206 3.33 10.28 19.43
C GLY A 206 2.18 9.32 19.72
N THR A 207 0.93 9.79 19.86
CA THR A 207 -0.23 8.92 20.05
C THR A 207 -0.74 8.33 18.73
N THR A 208 -1.50 7.23 18.81
CA THR A 208 -2.17 6.65 17.64
C THR A 208 -3.58 7.23 17.50
N SER A 209 -3.92 7.72 16.32
CA SER A 209 -5.24 8.24 15.98
C SER A 209 -5.96 7.32 15.00
N VAL A 210 -7.29 7.27 15.07
CA VAL A 210 -8.16 6.55 14.13
C VAL A 210 -9.25 7.49 13.65
N LEU A 211 -9.24 7.80 12.35
CA LEU A 211 -10.32 8.53 11.70
C LEU A 211 -11.32 7.52 11.15
N ASN A 212 -12.49 7.46 11.78
CA ASN A 212 -13.53 6.50 11.42
C ASN A 212 -14.15 6.86 10.07
N CYS A 213 -14.19 5.92 9.14
CA CYS A 213 -14.99 6.07 7.94
C CYS A 213 -15.50 4.70 7.52
N GLN A 214 -16.82 4.56 7.43
CA GLN A 214 -17.47 3.33 6.99
C GLN A 214 -18.55 3.69 5.98
N ALA A 215 -18.66 2.88 4.93
CA ALA A 215 -19.61 3.09 3.85
C ALA A 215 -20.34 1.79 3.53
N GLU A 216 -21.61 1.92 3.18
CA GLU A 216 -22.42 0.86 2.61
C GLU A 216 -22.65 1.12 1.13
N GLY A 217 -23.11 0.09 0.42
CA GLY A 217 -23.38 0.14 -1.01
C GLY A 217 -23.25 -1.24 -1.60
N GLU A 218 -23.93 -1.48 -2.71
CA GLU A 218 -23.84 -2.74 -3.45
C GLU A 218 -23.48 -2.46 -4.91
N PRO A 219 -22.30 -2.92 -5.39
CA PRO A 219 -21.30 -3.69 -4.65
C PRO A 219 -20.65 -2.91 -3.48
N THR A 220 -20.16 -3.66 -2.48
CA THR A 220 -19.45 -3.11 -1.31
C THR A 220 -18.38 -2.10 -1.74
N PRO A 221 -18.45 -0.84 -1.27
CA PRO A 221 -17.57 0.20 -1.74
C PRO A 221 -16.14 0.01 -1.22
N MET A 222 -15.17 0.33 -2.06
CA MET A 222 -13.76 0.48 -1.66
C MET A 222 -13.58 1.86 -1.03
N ILE A 223 -12.93 1.90 0.14
CA ILE A 223 -12.62 3.14 0.84
C ILE A 223 -11.14 3.50 0.60
N GLU A 224 -10.92 4.70 0.09
CA GLU A 224 -9.60 5.29 -0.13
C GLU A 224 -9.48 6.59 0.67
N TRP A 225 -8.29 6.83 1.22
CA TRP A 225 -7.99 8.05 1.97
C TRP A 225 -7.07 8.96 1.17
N SER A 226 -7.31 10.26 1.30
CA SER A 226 -6.51 11.34 0.71
C SER A 226 -6.15 12.34 1.80
N ARG A 227 -4.97 12.98 1.68
CA ARG A 227 -4.55 14.10 2.52
C ARG A 227 -4.32 15.32 1.64
N GLN A 228 -5.08 16.39 1.88
CA GLN A 228 -5.03 17.60 1.06
C GLN A 228 -5.16 17.31 -0.46
N GLY A 229 -6.07 16.41 -0.83
CA GLY A 229 -6.33 16.01 -2.22
C GLY A 229 -5.29 15.05 -2.83
N ARG A 230 -4.30 14.59 -2.06
CA ARG A 230 -3.30 13.60 -2.53
C ARG A 230 -3.60 12.23 -1.95
N PRO A 231 -3.65 11.15 -2.75
CA PRO A 231 -3.85 9.79 -2.24
C PRO A 231 -2.83 9.43 -1.15
N LEU A 232 -3.31 8.89 -0.03
CA LEU A 232 -2.46 8.40 1.05
C LEU A 232 -2.01 6.98 0.71
N LEU A 233 -0.70 6.83 0.45
CA LEU A 233 -0.09 5.52 0.30
C LEU A 233 0.12 4.90 1.68
N GLY A 234 -0.35 3.66 1.86
CA GLY A 234 -0.18 2.92 3.10
C GLY A 234 1.30 2.68 3.44
N ASN A 235 1.63 2.76 4.73
CA ASN A 235 2.94 2.43 5.30
C ASN A 235 2.78 2.03 6.78
N ASP A 236 3.89 1.87 7.51
CA ASP A 236 3.86 1.47 8.92
C ASP A 236 3.09 2.46 9.83
N ARG A 237 3.04 3.75 9.46
CA ARG A 237 2.29 4.79 10.18
C ARG A 237 0.86 4.94 9.71
N PHE A 238 0.62 4.96 8.39
CA PHE A 238 -0.70 5.15 7.79
C PHE A 238 -1.24 3.84 7.27
N SER A 239 -2.34 3.36 7.83
CA SER A 239 -2.95 2.10 7.40
C SER A 239 -4.47 2.18 7.42
N THR A 240 -5.10 1.67 6.36
CA THR A 240 -6.56 1.51 6.31
C THR A 240 -6.93 0.21 7.00
N LEU A 241 -7.82 0.28 7.99
CA LEU A 241 -8.34 -0.89 8.70
C LEU A 241 -9.37 -1.65 7.84
N SER A 242 -9.73 -2.88 8.25
CA SER A 242 -10.68 -3.72 7.52
C SER A 242 -12.07 -3.10 7.35
N ASN A 243 -12.46 -2.18 8.25
CA ASN A 243 -13.71 -1.43 8.18
C ASN A 243 -13.59 -0.13 7.34
N GLY A 244 -12.43 0.16 6.74
CA GLY A 244 -12.19 1.37 5.95
C GLY A 244 -11.66 2.58 6.73
N SER A 245 -11.55 2.50 8.07
CA SER A 245 -11.07 3.62 8.88
C SER A 245 -9.56 3.82 8.76
N LEU A 246 -9.09 5.07 8.78
CA LEU A 246 -7.66 5.38 8.69
C LEU A 246 -7.02 5.37 10.06
N ARG A 247 -6.05 4.48 10.27
CA ARG A 247 -5.17 4.47 11.45
C ARG A 247 -3.89 5.23 11.14
N ILE A 248 -3.55 6.17 12.01
CA ILE A 248 -2.32 6.98 11.98
C ILE A 248 -1.55 6.70 13.27
N SER A 249 -0.50 5.89 13.17
CA SER A 249 0.37 5.53 14.30
C SER A 249 1.42 6.62 14.54
N SER A 250 1.73 6.90 15.81
CA SER A 250 2.75 7.87 16.22
C SER A 250 2.56 9.23 15.52
N ALA A 251 1.43 9.89 15.79
CA ALA A 251 1.02 11.14 15.18
C ALA A 251 2.12 12.21 15.28
N GLN A 252 2.44 12.86 14.17
CA GLN A 252 3.42 13.93 14.08
C GLN A 252 2.73 15.28 13.86
N LYS A 253 3.37 16.40 14.24
CA LYS A 253 2.76 17.74 14.08
C LYS A 253 2.40 18.01 12.61
N GLU A 254 3.24 17.53 11.70
CA GLU A 254 3.08 17.59 10.23
C GLU A 254 1.90 16.76 9.71
N ASP A 255 1.35 15.84 10.51
CA ASP A 255 0.17 15.06 10.15
C ASP A 255 -1.13 15.89 10.32
N THR A 256 -1.04 17.10 10.89
CA THR A 256 -2.15 18.06 10.98
C THR A 256 -2.58 18.50 9.58
N ALA A 257 -3.77 18.07 9.16
CA ALA A 257 -4.29 18.31 7.82
C ALA A 257 -5.79 18.02 7.74
N GLU A 258 -6.38 18.43 6.60
CA GLU A 258 -7.66 17.89 6.16
C GLU A 258 -7.45 16.55 5.44
N TYR A 259 -8.17 15.54 5.91
CA TYR A 259 -8.22 14.20 5.36
C TYR A 259 -9.56 14.00 4.66
N GLU A 260 -9.51 13.30 3.54
CA GLU A 260 -10.68 12.98 2.73
C GLU A 260 -10.87 11.47 2.72
N CYS A 261 -12.04 11.00 3.15
CA CYS A 261 -12.46 9.63 2.96
C CYS A 261 -13.33 9.55 1.71
N VAL A 262 -12.97 8.67 0.79
CA VAL A 262 -13.70 8.47 -0.47
C VAL A 262 -14.13 7.02 -0.59
N ALA A 263 -15.44 6.80 -0.57
CA ALA A 263 -16.03 5.48 -0.81
C ALA A 263 -16.49 5.38 -2.26
N ARG A 264 -16.04 4.35 -2.98
CA ARG A 264 -16.30 4.18 -4.42
C ARG A 264 -16.81 2.77 -4.73
N ASN A 265 -17.81 2.68 -5.59
CA ASN A 265 -18.18 1.44 -6.27
C ASN A 265 -18.50 1.73 -7.75
N LEU A 266 -18.96 0.72 -8.48
CA LEU A 266 -19.26 0.85 -9.92
C LEU A 266 -20.42 1.82 -10.23
N LEU A 267 -21.24 2.19 -9.25
CA LEU A 267 -22.37 3.13 -9.43
C LEU A 267 -22.07 4.55 -9.00
N GLY A 268 -20.97 4.81 -8.30
CA GLY A 268 -20.63 6.17 -7.94
C GLY A 268 -19.57 6.27 -6.86
N SER A 269 -19.44 7.49 -6.34
CA SER A 269 -18.52 7.80 -5.25
C SER A 269 -19.10 8.86 -4.35
N VAL A 270 -18.88 8.70 -3.05
CA VAL A 270 -19.17 9.72 -2.03
C VAL A 270 -17.86 10.13 -1.35
N LEU A 271 -17.75 11.39 -0.97
CA LEU A 271 -16.56 11.98 -0.33
C LEU A 271 -16.99 12.72 0.93
N VAL A 272 -16.26 12.51 2.03
CA VAL A 272 -16.38 13.25 3.28
C VAL A 272 -15.02 13.76 3.72
N ARG A 273 -14.99 14.93 4.38
CA ARG A 273 -13.77 15.62 4.83
C ARG A 273 -13.72 15.66 6.35
N VAL A 274 -12.53 15.56 6.92
CA VAL A 274 -12.29 15.68 8.37
C VAL A 274 -10.97 16.36 8.64
N THR A 275 -10.90 17.16 9.71
CA THR A 275 -9.65 17.75 10.18
C THR A 275 -9.05 16.91 11.31
N LEU A 276 -7.77 16.53 11.16
CA LEU A 276 -6.95 16.04 12.27
C LEU A 276 -6.05 17.18 12.75
N THR A 277 -6.04 17.42 14.05
CA THR A 277 -5.10 18.34 14.70
C THR A 277 -4.18 17.59 15.63
N VAL A 278 -2.87 17.68 15.41
CA VAL A 278 -1.86 17.08 16.30
C VAL A 278 -1.26 18.19 17.16
N ARG A 279 -1.51 18.12 18.47
CA ARG A 279 -0.89 18.99 19.45
C ARG A 279 0.57 18.57 19.59
N GLY A 280 1.46 19.56 19.51
CA GLY A 280 2.86 19.31 19.84
C GLY A 280 2.97 18.85 21.29
N GLU A 281 3.93 17.99 21.55
CA GLU A 281 4.41 17.76 22.91
C GLU A 281 4.70 19.15 23.51
N LEU A 282 4.12 19.45 24.68
CA LEU A 282 4.62 20.59 25.45
C LEU A 282 6.11 20.30 25.64
N ASP A 283 6.97 21.05 24.97
CA ASP A 283 8.42 20.96 25.17
C ASP A 283 8.68 21.35 26.63
N ILE A 284 8.60 20.39 27.55
CA ILE A 284 8.98 20.59 28.95
C ILE A 284 10.44 21.07 28.97
N VAL A 285 11.24 20.63 28.00
CA VAL A 285 12.61 21.09 27.75
C VAL A 285 12.69 22.57 27.35
N HIS A 286 11.76 23.12 26.58
CA HIS A 286 11.76 24.54 26.22
C HIS A 286 11.30 25.42 27.39
N PHE A 287 10.39 24.92 28.23
CA PHE A 287 10.01 25.59 29.48
C PHE A 287 11.18 25.65 30.47
N PHE A 288 11.94 24.56 30.63
CA PHE A 288 13.16 24.53 31.44
C PHE A 288 14.30 25.40 30.88
N LEU A 289 14.40 25.58 29.56
CA LEU A 289 15.43 26.44 28.95
C LEU A 289 15.09 27.94 29.04
N LEU A 290 13.81 28.31 29.10
CA LEU A 290 13.38 29.70 29.28
C LEU A 290 13.49 30.18 30.73
N GLU A 291 13.20 29.32 31.72
CA GLU A 291 13.48 29.64 33.14
C GLU A 291 14.97 29.79 33.44
N ASN A 292 15.84 29.10 32.69
CA ASN A 292 17.29 29.19 32.85
C ASN A 292 17.95 30.35 32.07
N LYS A 293 17.18 31.16 31.31
CA LYS A 293 17.71 32.31 30.58
C LYS A 293 17.79 33.60 31.40
N TYR A 294 17.27 33.60 32.63
CA TYR A 294 17.30 34.73 33.56
C TYR A 294 18.26 34.59 34.75
N MET A 295 19.26 33.70 34.70
CA MET A 295 20.44 33.83 35.56
C MET A 295 21.52 34.65 34.85
N SER A 296 21.23 35.95 34.73
CA SER A 296 22.20 36.98 34.37
C SER A 296 23.32 37.07 35.41
N ARG A 297 24.54 36.72 34.98
CA ARG A 297 25.85 37.26 35.39
C ARG A 297 26.08 37.45 36.90
N CYS A 298 26.83 36.53 37.52
CA CYS A 298 27.63 36.86 38.70
C CYS A 298 28.77 37.81 38.30
N THR A 299 28.62 39.10 38.55
CA THR A 299 29.72 40.06 38.49
C THR A 299 30.58 39.86 39.74
N THR A 300 31.89 39.82 39.54
CA THR A 300 32.94 39.51 40.50
C THR A 300 32.74 40.18 41.86
N CYS A 301 32.91 39.39 42.93
CA CYS A 301 32.82 39.82 44.33
C CYS A 301 33.82 40.94 44.63
N GLN A 302 33.37 42.18 44.86
CA GLN A 302 34.21 43.25 45.40
C GLN A 302 33.86 43.53 46.87
N ILE A 303 34.84 43.21 47.74
CA ILE A 303 35.18 43.69 49.10
C ILE A 303 34.09 43.68 50.20
N THR A 304 32.80 43.82 49.91
CA THR A 304 31.71 43.61 50.90
C THR A 304 31.11 42.22 50.67
N LYS A 305 31.23 41.33 51.68
CA LYS A 305 30.85 39.91 51.64
C LYS A 305 29.33 39.66 51.58
N SER A 306 28.60 40.34 50.70
CA SER A 306 27.16 40.17 50.53
C SER A 306 26.73 40.38 49.08
N ILE A 307 25.89 39.48 48.58
CA ILE A 307 25.22 39.62 47.28
C ILE A 307 23.80 40.12 47.55
N ASN A 308 23.40 41.19 46.86
CA ASN A 308 22.01 41.65 46.85
C ASN A 308 21.30 41.00 45.66
N LEU A 309 20.35 40.11 45.92
CA LEU A 309 19.40 39.68 44.89
C LEU A 309 18.21 40.64 44.89
N ILE A 310 18.01 41.30 43.75
CA ILE A 310 16.81 42.10 43.47
C ILE A 310 15.88 41.22 42.62
N ARG A 311 14.69 40.90 43.13
CA ARG A 311 13.64 40.23 42.35
C ARG A 311 12.59 41.26 41.93
N LEU A 312 12.19 41.23 40.65
CA LEU A 312 11.01 41.92 40.14
C LEU A 312 9.89 40.90 40.02
N CYS A 313 8.95 40.91 40.95
CA CYS A 313 7.83 39.98 40.98
C CYS A 313 6.67 40.51 40.13
N ASN A 314 6.67 40.19 38.83
CA ASN A 314 5.52 40.39 37.95
C ASN A 314 5.08 39.03 37.39
N ASN A 315 4.36 38.23 38.17
CA ASN A 315 3.68 37.02 37.69
C ASN A 315 2.41 36.74 38.53
N PRO A 316 1.35 36.15 37.95
CA PRO A 316 0.06 35.93 38.62
C PRO A 316 0.17 34.85 39.72
N PRO A 317 -0.81 34.79 40.64
CA PRO A 317 -0.72 34.00 41.88
C PRO A 317 -0.48 32.50 41.63
N PRO A 318 0.30 31.82 42.48
CA PRO A 318 0.46 30.37 42.41
C PRO A 318 -0.83 29.67 42.86
N ALA A 319 -1.14 28.53 42.24
CA ALA A 319 -2.37 27.77 42.48
C ALA A 319 -2.52 27.19 43.92
N PHE A 320 -1.53 27.39 44.81
CA PHE A 320 -1.54 26.88 46.18
C PHE A 320 -0.81 27.85 47.13
N ASP A 321 -1.58 28.66 47.87
CA ASP A 321 -1.27 29.41 49.12
C ASP A 321 0.16 29.96 49.34
N GLY A 322 0.81 30.45 48.28
CA GLY A 322 2.05 31.22 48.40
C GLY A 322 1.79 32.70 48.71
N PRO A 323 2.61 33.38 49.54
CA PRO A 323 2.43 34.80 49.84
C PRO A 323 2.60 35.65 48.58
N GLN A 324 1.67 36.59 48.36
CA GLN A 324 1.75 37.58 47.29
C GLN A 324 2.86 38.60 47.59
N CYS A 325 3.70 38.89 46.60
CA CYS A 325 4.68 39.96 46.68
C CYS A 325 4.36 41.00 45.59
N GLU A 326 4.02 42.22 45.97
CA GLU A 326 4.01 43.37 45.06
C GLU A 326 5.23 44.26 45.36
N GLY A 327 6.08 44.48 44.36
CA GLY A 327 7.27 45.35 44.45
C GLY A 327 8.62 44.63 44.31
N THR A 328 9.70 45.37 44.55
CA THR A 328 11.08 44.85 44.55
C THR A 328 11.42 44.27 45.92
N ASP A 329 11.57 42.95 46.00
CA ASP A 329 12.09 42.30 47.20
C ASP A 329 13.62 42.21 47.10
N THR A 330 14.31 42.67 48.15
CA THR A 330 15.78 42.75 48.20
C THR A 330 16.27 41.82 49.28
N GLN A 331 16.82 40.67 48.88
CA GLN A 331 17.38 39.70 49.82
C GLN A 331 18.90 39.81 49.81
N THR A 332 19.47 40.18 50.96
CA THR A 332 20.92 40.25 51.16
C THR A 332 21.40 38.92 51.72
N GLN A 333 22.18 38.17 50.94
CA GLN A 333 22.76 36.90 51.38
C GLN A 333 24.27 37.02 51.58
N VAL A 334 24.74 36.59 52.75
CA VAL A 334 26.17 36.54 53.09
C VAL A 334 26.81 35.33 52.41
N CYS A 335 27.91 35.54 51.70
CA CYS A 335 28.61 34.48 50.98
C CYS A 335 29.08 33.38 51.95
N LYS A 336 28.45 32.21 51.93
CA LYS A 336 29.01 31.00 52.53
C LYS A 336 29.74 30.22 51.44
N GLU A 337 31.05 30.04 51.65
CA GLU A 337 31.92 29.23 50.79
C GLU A 337 31.40 27.79 50.73
N ARG A 338 30.84 27.37 49.59
CA ARG A 338 30.84 25.98 49.07
C ARG A 338 30.32 25.97 47.62
N PRO A 339 30.84 25.09 46.73
CA PRO A 339 30.58 25.14 45.30
C PRO A 339 29.25 24.47 44.93
N CYS A 340 28.66 24.92 43.81
CA CYS A 340 27.48 24.34 43.20
C CYS A 340 27.68 22.84 42.86
N PRO A 341 26.70 21.94 43.14
CA PRO A 341 26.81 20.56 42.73
C PRO A 341 26.60 20.44 41.21
N GLY A 342 27.65 20.03 40.51
CA GLY A 342 27.61 19.64 39.09
C GLY A 342 27.21 18.17 38.93
N LYS A 343 26.34 17.93 37.93
CA LYS A 343 26.05 16.69 37.19
C LYS A 343 26.46 15.34 37.81
N GLY A 344 25.46 14.46 37.99
CA GLY A 344 25.66 13.02 38.10
C GLY A 344 24.33 12.27 38.06
N ILE A 345 23.92 11.85 36.86
CA ILE A 345 22.87 10.83 36.67
C ILE A 345 23.47 9.49 37.11
N THR A 346 22.79 8.75 37.98
CA THR A 346 23.06 7.32 38.19
C THR A 346 21.74 6.57 38.04
N MET A 347 21.68 5.67 37.06
CA MET A 347 20.57 4.72 36.89
C MET A 347 20.61 3.68 38.00
N LEU A 348 19.42 3.35 38.53
CA LEU A 348 19.03 2.02 38.98
C LEU A 348 17.55 1.82 38.66
#